data_AF-A0A127SRD2-F1
#
_entry.id   AF-A0A127SRD2-F1
#
_cell.length_a   1.000
_cell.length_b   1.000
_cell.length_c   1.000
_cell.angle_alpha   90.00
_cell.angle_beta   90.00
_cell.angle_gamma   90.00
#
_symmetry.space_group_name_H-M   'P 1'
#
loop_
_entity.id
_entity.type
_entity.pdbx_description
1 polymer ?
#
loop_
_entity_poly.entity_id
_entity_poly.type
_entity_poly.pdbx_seq_one_letter_code
_entity_poly.pdbx_strand_id
1 'polypeptide(L)'
;RSKEAARQELRQAKKEVQTEKLKGAATTAATNIAESVGSFFGSNKVKTLERENKNLHERVSELQEEARQREQQQAKHIQEITDAYELRHRKLSEFTDFVKRYFPYVEKLIPTINFLRERLGFNDDIIRRLCTFKDVPIKGKLHSSEFNQGFETQRAVCFRFQD
;
A
#
# COMPACT_ATOMS: atom_id res chain seq x y z
N ARG A 1 -36.69 -72.14 22.60
CA ARG A 1 -35.25 -71.80 22.54
C ARG A 1 -34.57 -72.06 21.18
N SER A 2 -35.10 -72.88 20.25
CA SER A 2 -34.43 -73.12 18.95
C SER A 2 -34.71 -72.08 17.84
N LYS A 3 -35.90 -71.44 17.82
CA LYS A 3 -36.29 -70.49 16.75
C LYS A 3 -35.68 -69.09 16.85
N GLU A 4 -35.28 -68.67 18.06
CA GLU A 4 -34.68 -67.33 18.28
C GLU A 4 -33.21 -67.29 17.89
N ALA A 5 -32.45 -68.34 18.19
CA ALA A 5 -31.05 -68.49 17.77
C ALA A 5 -30.92 -68.52 16.24
N ALA A 6 -31.75 -69.31 15.56
CA ALA A 6 -31.77 -69.37 14.10
C ALA A 6 -32.13 -68.02 13.45
N ARG A 7 -32.99 -67.20 14.08
CA ARG A 7 -33.32 -65.86 13.59
C ARG A 7 -32.19 -64.84 13.82
N GLN A 8 -31.44 -64.97 14.91
CA GLN A 8 -30.26 -64.15 15.16
C GLN A 8 -29.13 -64.46 14.18
N GLU A 9 -28.83 -65.74 13.97
CA GLU A 9 -27.82 -66.18 12.99
C GLU A 9 -28.18 -65.71 11.57
N LEU A 10 -29.44 -65.83 11.17
CA LEU A 10 -29.90 -65.39 9.84
C LEU A 10 -29.82 -63.85 9.69
N ARG A 11 -30.06 -63.09 10.77
CA ARG A 11 -29.84 -61.63 10.78
C ARG A 11 -28.36 -61.26 10.69
N GLN A 12 -27.49 -62.02 11.33
CA GLN A 12 -26.05 -61.80 11.33
C GLN A 12 -25.45 -62.13 9.95
N ALA A 13 -25.83 -63.28 9.38
CA ALA A 13 -25.47 -63.67 8.03
C ALA A 13 -25.96 -62.65 6.98
N LYS A 14 -27.17 -62.10 7.12
CA LYS A 14 -27.66 -61.04 6.22
C LYS A 14 -26.85 -59.75 6.30
N LYS A 15 -26.40 -59.36 7.50
CA LYS A 15 -25.53 -58.19 7.67
C LYS A 15 -24.15 -58.41 7.06
N GLU A 16 -23.54 -59.58 7.27
CA GLU A 16 -22.26 -59.94 6.66
C GLU A 16 -22.36 -59.95 5.13
N VAL A 17 -23.41 -60.57 4.57
CA VAL A 17 -23.64 -60.58 3.12
C VAL A 17 -23.85 -59.18 2.55
N GLN A 18 -24.57 -58.30 3.25
CA GLN A 18 -24.69 -56.89 2.81
C GLN A 18 -23.34 -56.16 2.88
N THR A 19 -22.57 -56.39 3.93
CA THR A 19 -21.26 -55.76 4.11
C THR A 19 -20.27 -56.21 3.02
N GLU A 20 -20.25 -57.50 2.69
CA GLU A 20 -19.43 -58.02 1.61
C GLU A 20 -19.88 -57.53 0.23
N LYS A 21 -21.20 -57.37 -0.01
CA LYS A 21 -21.71 -56.77 -1.26
C LYS A 21 -21.32 -55.30 -1.40
N LEU A 22 -21.36 -54.53 -0.30
CA LEU A 22 -20.95 -53.12 -0.32
C LEU A 22 -19.45 -52.98 -0.55
N LYS A 23 -18.63 -53.84 0.08
CA LYS A 23 -17.20 -53.90 -0.19
C LYS A 23 -16.91 -54.26 -1.65
N GLY A 24 -17.57 -55.30 -2.18
CA GLY A 24 -17.45 -55.69 -3.57
C GLY A 24 -17.82 -54.56 -4.53
N ALA A 25 -18.95 -53.89 -4.30
CA ALA A 25 -19.38 -52.74 -5.10
C ALA A 25 -18.40 -51.56 -5.03
N ALA A 26 -17.85 -51.27 -3.84
CA ALA A 26 -16.84 -50.23 -3.67
C ALA A 26 -15.53 -50.57 -4.40
N THR A 27 -15.07 -51.82 -4.32
CA THR A 27 -13.88 -52.29 -5.05
C THR A 27 -14.11 -52.20 -6.56
N THR A 28 -15.25 -52.68 -7.07
CA THR A 28 -15.58 -52.60 -8.50
C THR A 28 -15.67 -51.15 -8.99
N ALA A 29 -16.29 -50.25 -8.21
CA ALA A 29 -16.35 -48.84 -8.56
C ALA A 29 -14.95 -48.19 -8.60
N ALA A 30 -14.09 -48.51 -7.63
CA ALA A 30 -12.71 -48.02 -7.60
C ALA A 30 -11.89 -48.52 -8.80
N THR A 31 -12.03 -49.80 -9.16
CA THR A 31 -11.37 -50.38 -10.34
C THR A 31 -11.84 -49.72 -11.63
N ASN A 32 -13.16 -49.56 -11.81
CA ASN A 32 -13.74 -48.92 -13.00
C ASN A 32 -13.26 -47.47 -13.15
N ILE A 33 -13.09 -46.73 -12.05
CA ILE A 33 -12.52 -45.38 -12.08
C ILE A 33 -11.05 -45.43 -12.50
N ALA A 34 -10.22 -46.27 -11.87
CA ALA A 34 -8.80 -46.38 -12.19
C ALA A 34 -8.57 -46.78 -13.67
N GLU A 35 -9.35 -47.71 -14.19
CA GLU A 35 -9.32 -48.12 -15.59
C GLU A 35 -9.80 -47.01 -16.54
N SER A 36 -10.84 -46.26 -16.14
CA SER A 36 -11.32 -45.10 -16.91
C SER A 36 -10.25 -44.01 -16.99
N VAL A 37 -9.61 -43.63 -15.89
CA VAL A 37 -8.55 -42.62 -15.93
C VAL A 37 -7.31 -43.11 -16.68
N GLY A 38 -6.95 -44.39 -16.52
CA GLY A 38 -5.82 -45.01 -17.21
C GLY A 38 -5.99 -45.16 -18.72
N SER A 39 -7.22 -45.32 -19.21
CA SER A 39 -7.53 -45.40 -20.65
C SER A 39 -7.69 -44.02 -21.31
N PHE A 40 -8.23 -43.03 -20.60
CA PHE A 40 -8.35 -41.65 -21.09
C PHE A 40 -7.00 -40.92 -21.19
N PHE A 41 -6.11 -41.18 -20.23
CA PHE A 41 -4.78 -40.62 -20.21
C PHE A 41 -3.76 -41.72 -20.53
N GLY A 42 -3.49 -41.91 -21.82
CA GLY A 42 -2.41 -42.80 -22.26
C GLY A 42 -1.10 -42.45 -21.54
N SER A 43 -0.39 -43.47 -21.05
CA SER A 43 0.77 -43.31 -20.15
C SER A 43 1.85 -42.35 -20.68
N ASN A 44 1.99 -42.23 -22.00
CA ASN A 44 2.91 -41.29 -22.64
C ASN A 44 2.47 -39.82 -22.42
N LYS A 45 1.17 -39.53 -22.47
CA LYS A 45 0.63 -38.18 -22.24
C LYS A 45 0.74 -37.79 -20.77
N VAL A 46 0.54 -38.75 -19.85
CA VAL A 46 0.79 -38.55 -18.40
C VAL A 46 2.26 -38.21 -18.17
N LYS A 47 3.20 -38.99 -18.70
CA LYS A 47 4.64 -38.74 -18.55
C LYS A 47 5.08 -37.40 -19.14
N THR A 48 4.51 -36.97 -20.26
CA THR A 48 4.80 -35.66 -20.84
C THR A 48 4.27 -34.54 -19.95
N LEU A 49 3.03 -34.65 -19.47
CA LEU A 49 2.45 -33.68 -18.55
C LEU A 49 3.19 -33.61 -17.22
N GLU A 50 3.66 -34.73 -16.67
CA GLU A 50 4.50 -34.76 -15.46
C GLU A 50 5.82 -34.01 -15.66
N ARG A 51 6.47 -34.17 -16.83
CA ARG A 51 7.70 -33.45 -17.16
C ARG A 51 7.46 -31.95 -17.33
N GLU A 52 6.41 -31.58 -18.06
CA GLU A 52 6.02 -30.17 -18.23
C GLU A 52 5.66 -29.53 -16.89
N ASN A 53 4.91 -30.22 -16.05
CA ASN A 53 4.51 -29.71 -14.74
C ASN A 53 5.74 -29.51 -13.83
N LYS A 54 6.73 -30.42 -13.89
CA LYS A 54 8.00 -30.25 -13.20
C LYS A 54 8.81 -29.05 -13.73
N ASN A 55 8.91 -28.90 -15.04
CA ASN A 55 9.59 -27.77 -15.68
C ASN A 55 8.92 -26.44 -15.31
N LEU A 56 7.59 -26.39 -15.36
CA LEU A 56 6.82 -25.21 -14.95
C LEU A 56 7.04 -24.88 -13.46
N HIS A 57 7.08 -25.88 -12.57
CA HIS A 57 7.40 -25.64 -11.16
C HIS A 57 8.80 -25.06 -10.97
N GLU A 58 9.79 -25.58 -11.69
CA GLU A 58 11.16 -25.06 -11.65
C GLU A 58 11.21 -23.61 -12.15
N ARG A 59 10.54 -23.31 -13.27
CA ARG A 59 10.48 -21.96 -13.82
C ARG A 59 9.74 -20.98 -12.91
N VAL A 60 8.66 -21.40 -12.26
CA VAL A 60 7.96 -20.58 -11.26
C VAL A 60 8.88 -20.29 -10.07
N SER A 61 9.64 -21.28 -9.61
CA SER A 61 10.60 -21.09 -8.51
C SER A 61 11.71 -20.09 -8.88
N GLU A 62 12.26 -20.19 -10.09
CA GLU A 62 13.26 -19.23 -10.59
C GLU A 62 12.69 -17.81 -10.68
N LEU A 63 11.50 -17.67 -11.27
CA LEU A 63 10.85 -16.37 -11.41
C LEU A 63 10.50 -15.74 -10.06
N GLN A 64 10.08 -16.55 -9.07
CA GLN A 64 9.85 -16.07 -7.71
C GLN A 64 11.13 -15.57 -7.06
N GLU A 65 12.25 -16.28 -7.23
CA GLU A 65 13.53 -15.85 -6.66
C GLU A 65 14.06 -14.59 -7.36
N GLU A 66 13.92 -14.47 -8.68
CA GLU A 66 14.22 -13.24 -9.40
C GLU A 66 13.36 -12.06 -8.93
N ALA A 67 12.05 -12.28 -8.74
CA ALA A 67 11.15 -11.24 -8.24
C ALA A 67 11.56 -10.79 -6.83
N ARG A 68 11.87 -11.73 -5.95
CA ARG A 68 12.36 -11.45 -4.58
C ARG A 68 13.67 -10.66 -4.59
N GLN A 69 14.60 -11.03 -5.47
CA GLN A 69 15.87 -10.30 -5.60
C GLN A 69 15.67 -8.88 -6.14
N ARG A 70 14.77 -8.69 -7.13
CA ARG A 70 14.43 -7.37 -7.64
C ARG A 70 13.78 -6.50 -6.57
N GLU A 71 12.85 -7.05 -5.78
CA GLU A 71 12.25 -6.33 -4.65
C GLU A 71 13.32 -5.91 -3.63
N GLN A 72 14.27 -6.78 -3.30
CA GLN A 72 15.36 -6.43 -2.40
C GLN A 72 16.28 -5.34 -2.96
N GLN A 73 16.59 -5.41 -4.25
CA GLN A 73 17.40 -4.37 -4.91
C GLN A 73 16.66 -3.03 -4.95
N GLN A 74 15.35 -3.04 -5.23
CA GLN A 74 14.52 -1.84 -5.19
C GLN A 74 14.45 -1.26 -3.78
N ALA A 75 14.25 -2.09 -2.76
CA ALA A 75 14.22 -1.64 -1.37
C ALA A 75 15.55 -1.00 -0.96
N LYS A 76 16.69 -1.60 -1.33
CA LYS A 76 18.02 -1.01 -1.12
C LYS A 76 18.17 0.33 -1.82
N HIS A 77 17.77 0.41 -3.08
CA HIS A 77 17.89 1.65 -3.84
C HIS A 77 17.02 2.79 -3.27
N ILE A 78 15.79 2.47 -2.85
CA ILE A 78 14.92 3.43 -2.16
C ILE A 78 15.58 3.90 -0.87
N GLN A 79 16.13 2.98 -0.08
CA GLN A 79 16.83 3.33 1.16
C GLN A 79 18.01 4.26 0.89
N GLU A 80 18.84 3.97 -0.12
CA GLU A 80 19.98 4.83 -0.51
C GLU A 80 19.53 6.23 -0.93
N ILE A 81 18.43 6.34 -1.68
CA ILE A 81 17.84 7.64 -2.07
C ILE A 81 17.36 8.39 -0.82
N THR A 82 16.65 7.71 0.07
CA THR A 82 16.15 8.31 1.31
C THR A 82 17.29 8.79 2.20
N ASP A 83 18.32 7.96 2.42
CA ASP A 83 19.48 8.31 3.23
C ASP A 83 20.26 9.50 2.64
N ALA A 84 20.44 9.52 1.31
CA ALA A 84 21.09 10.65 0.63
C ALA A 84 20.27 11.94 0.74
N TYR A 85 18.93 11.84 0.63
CA TYR A 85 18.03 12.96 0.82
C TYR A 85 18.12 13.49 2.26
N GLU A 86 18.00 12.61 3.25
CA GLU A 86 18.10 12.98 4.66
C GLU A 86 19.45 13.61 4.98
N LEU A 87 20.55 13.04 4.49
CA LEU A 87 21.89 13.60 4.71
C LEU A 87 22.01 15.03 4.15
N ARG A 88 21.48 15.26 2.94
CA ARG A 88 21.49 16.57 2.30
C ARG A 88 20.59 17.58 3.03
N HIS A 89 19.45 17.13 3.54
CA HIS A 89 18.44 17.97 4.19
C HIS A 89 18.57 18.04 5.72
N ARG A 90 19.51 17.30 6.32
CA ARG A 90 19.75 17.23 7.77
C ARG A 90 19.93 18.60 8.41
N LYS A 91 20.79 19.45 7.85
CA LYS A 91 21.04 20.79 8.38
C LYS A 91 19.80 21.68 8.34
N LEU A 92 18.96 21.53 7.31
CA LEU A 92 17.71 22.28 7.21
C LEU A 92 16.67 21.77 8.23
N SER A 93 16.61 20.46 8.47
CA SER A 93 15.77 19.89 9.52
C SER A 93 16.20 20.39 10.89
N GLU A 94 17.49 20.28 11.22
CA GLU A 94 18.05 20.75 12.49
C GLU A 94 17.78 22.25 12.72
N PHE A 95 17.91 23.07 11.66
CA PHE A 95 17.57 24.48 11.72
C PHE A 95 16.07 24.70 11.94
N THR A 96 15.21 23.95 11.24
CA THR A 96 13.76 24.04 11.38
C THR A 96 13.33 23.68 12.80
N ASP A 97 13.89 22.62 13.38
CA ASP A 97 13.61 22.18 14.74
C ASP A 97 14.11 23.20 15.78
N PHE A 98 15.28 23.79 15.53
CA PHE A 98 15.79 24.90 16.35
C PHE A 98 14.83 26.10 16.31
N VAL A 99 14.42 26.54 15.12
CA VAL A 99 13.50 27.67 14.96
C VAL A 99 12.17 27.37 15.66
N LYS A 100 11.61 26.17 15.51
CA LYS A 100 10.37 25.77 16.20
C LYS A 100 10.51 25.79 17.73
N ARG A 101 11.65 25.32 18.25
CA ARG A 101 11.89 25.22 19.70
C ARG A 101 12.07 26.58 20.37
N TYR A 102 12.81 27.50 19.74
CA TYR A 102 13.12 28.80 20.33
C TYR A 102 12.16 29.91 19.89
N PHE A 103 11.52 29.77 18.72
CA PHE A 103 10.62 30.76 18.13
C PHE A 103 9.31 30.13 17.65
N PRO A 104 8.49 29.58 18.55
CA PRO A 104 7.26 28.86 18.18
C PRO A 104 6.24 29.74 17.44
N TYR A 105 6.29 31.06 17.64
CA TYR A 105 5.42 32.00 16.93
C TYR A 105 5.78 32.14 15.44
N VAL A 106 6.99 31.77 15.01
CA VAL A 106 7.39 31.83 13.59
C VAL A 106 6.54 30.88 12.75
N GLU A 107 6.14 29.73 13.30
CA GLU A 107 5.24 28.80 12.63
C GLU A 107 3.89 29.47 12.28
N LYS A 108 3.38 30.33 13.16
CA LYS A 108 2.17 31.12 12.91
C LYS A 108 2.39 32.26 11.90
N LEU A 109 3.64 32.70 11.71
CA LEU A 109 3.98 33.74 10.74
C LEU A 109 4.12 33.21 9.31
N ILE A 110 4.41 31.93 9.12
CA ILE A 110 4.59 31.32 7.78
C ILE A 110 3.35 31.55 6.88
N PRO A 111 2.11 31.24 7.32
CA PRO A 111 0.92 31.49 6.50
C PRO A 111 0.76 32.96 6.12
N THR A 112 1.05 33.88 7.06
CA THR A 112 0.99 35.31 6.79
C THR A 112 2.05 35.75 5.79
N ILE A 113 3.28 35.24 5.90
CA ILE A 113 4.38 35.51 4.96
C ILE A 113 4.00 35.04 3.56
N ASN A 114 3.45 33.83 3.43
CA ASN A 114 3.00 33.29 2.15
C ASN A 114 1.87 34.13 1.56
N PHE A 115 0.89 34.55 2.38
CA PHE A 115 -0.16 35.47 1.93
C PHE A 115 0.42 36.80 1.42
N LEU A 116 1.32 37.43 2.16
CA LEU A 116 1.93 38.71 1.74
C LEU A 116 2.73 38.54 0.42
N ARG A 117 3.40 37.41 0.23
CA ARG A 117 4.19 37.12 -0.97
C ARG A 117 3.31 36.76 -2.17
N GLU A 118 2.37 35.83 -2.01
CA GLU A 118 1.63 35.22 -3.12
C GLU A 118 0.36 35.99 -3.48
N ARG A 119 -0.37 36.52 -2.49
CA ARG A 119 -1.62 37.28 -2.72
C ARG A 119 -1.37 38.75 -2.96
N LEU A 120 -0.45 39.36 -2.20
CA LEU A 120 -0.17 40.79 -2.28
C LEU A 120 1.06 41.12 -3.12
N GLY A 121 1.88 40.14 -3.50
CA GLY A 121 3.07 40.36 -4.32
C GLY A 121 4.13 41.22 -3.63
N PHE A 122 4.16 41.26 -2.29
CA PHE A 122 5.09 42.11 -1.56
C PHE A 122 6.52 41.56 -1.64
N ASN A 123 7.48 42.47 -1.81
CA ASN A 123 8.90 42.15 -1.77
C ASN A 123 9.33 41.71 -0.35
N ASP A 124 10.37 40.89 -0.28
CA ASP A 124 10.90 40.32 0.97
C ASP A 124 11.26 41.38 2.01
N ASP A 125 11.73 42.55 1.59
CA ASP A 125 12.05 43.66 2.50
C ASP A 125 10.81 44.28 3.16
N ILE A 126 9.71 44.37 2.42
CA ILE A 126 8.42 44.84 2.94
C ILE A 126 7.86 43.79 3.89
N ILE A 127 7.89 42.52 3.50
CA ILE A 127 7.45 41.40 4.34
C ILE A 127 8.25 41.36 5.65
N ARG A 128 9.57 41.54 5.59
CA ARG A 128 10.44 41.58 6.78
C ARG A 128 10.07 42.72 7.73
N ARG A 129 9.80 43.92 7.20
CA ARG A 129 9.35 45.07 8.01
C ARG A 129 8.01 44.79 8.68
N LEU A 130 7.04 44.22 7.95
CA LEU A 130 5.75 43.83 8.50
C LEU A 130 5.88 42.70 9.54
N CYS A 131 6.82 41.76 9.35
CA CYS A 131 7.12 40.70 10.33
C CYS A 131 7.82 41.21 11.59
N THR A 132 8.49 42.37 11.51
CA THR A 132 9.14 43.02 12.65
C THR A 132 8.26 44.11 13.26
N PHE A 133 6.96 44.12 12.95
CA PHE A 133 5.98 45.10 13.41
C PHE A 133 6.38 46.54 13.12
N LYS A 134 7.08 46.75 12.01
CA LYS A 134 7.44 48.08 11.52
C LYS A 134 6.46 48.51 10.43
N ASP A 135 6.00 49.73 10.57
CA ASP A 135 5.15 50.39 9.60
C ASP A 135 5.87 50.51 8.25
N VAL A 136 5.17 50.10 7.20
CA VAL A 136 5.66 50.22 5.82
C VAL A 136 4.87 51.32 5.13
N PRO A 137 5.51 52.45 4.76
CA PRO A 137 4.85 53.48 3.97
C PRO A 137 4.65 52.95 2.54
N ILE A 138 3.40 52.93 2.09
CA ILE A 138 3.02 52.54 0.74
C ILE A 138 2.71 53.81 -0.07
N LYS A 139 3.30 53.87 -1.26
CA LYS A 139 3.05 54.90 -2.26
C LYS A 139 2.68 54.23 -3.58
N GLY A 140 1.71 54.78 -4.29
CA GLY A 140 1.27 54.28 -5.60
C GLY A 140 -0.21 53.89 -5.63
N LYS A 141 -0.59 53.04 -6.59
CA LYS A 141 -1.96 52.57 -6.74
C LYS A 141 -2.16 51.26 -5.99
N LEU A 142 -3.09 51.25 -5.04
CA LEU A 142 -3.56 50.09 -4.30
C LEU A 142 -4.84 49.57 -4.96
N HIS A 143 -4.96 48.27 -5.13
CA HIS A 143 -6.19 47.64 -5.61
C HIS A 143 -6.84 46.85 -4.49
N SER A 144 -8.07 47.19 -4.10
CA SER A 144 -8.85 46.37 -3.18
C SER A 144 -9.60 45.30 -3.94
N SER A 145 -9.35 44.04 -3.65
CA SER A 145 -10.13 42.91 -4.17
C SER A 145 -11.53 42.82 -3.56
N GLU A 146 -11.70 43.29 -2.33
CA GLU A 146 -13.00 43.26 -1.62
C GLU A 146 -13.99 44.25 -2.23
N PHE A 147 -13.50 45.42 -2.63
CA PHE A 147 -14.32 46.48 -3.25
C PHE A 147 -14.14 46.56 -4.78
N ASN A 148 -13.29 45.70 -5.35
CA ASN A 148 -12.90 45.67 -6.76
C ASN A 148 -12.57 47.07 -7.34
N GLN A 149 -11.82 47.86 -6.57
CA GLN A 149 -11.51 49.26 -6.91
C GLN A 149 -10.04 49.59 -6.65
N GLY A 150 -9.47 50.40 -7.55
CA GLY A 150 -8.14 50.99 -7.42
C GLY A 150 -8.18 52.35 -6.71
N PHE A 151 -7.26 52.57 -5.78
CA PHE A 151 -7.07 53.81 -5.04
C PHE A 151 -5.63 54.29 -5.21
N GLU A 152 -5.43 55.58 -5.45
CA GLU A 152 -4.09 56.16 -5.49
C GLU A 152 -3.75 56.73 -4.10
N THR A 153 -2.63 56.30 -3.53
CA THR A 153 -2.20 56.72 -2.21
C THR A 153 -0.77 57.26 -2.22
N GLN A 154 -0.58 58.40 -1.57
CA GLN A 154 0.73 59.03 -1.40
C GLN A 154 1.30 58.85 0.01
N ARG A 155 0.46 58.44 0.98
CA ARG A 155 0.79 58.32 2.42
C ARG A 155 0.03 57.19 3.11
N ALA A 156 -0.17 56.05 2.44
CA ALA A 156 -0.73 54.88 3.13
C ALA A 156 0.34 54.24 4.02
N VAL A 157 -0.08 53.71 5.16
CA VAL A 157 0.77 52.91 6.04
C VAL A 157 0.18 51.52 6.10
N CYS A 158 0.98 50.51 5.78
CA CYS A 158 0.64 49.12 5.99
C CYS A 158 1.28 48.64 7.28
N PHE A 159 0.45 48.03 8.12
CA PHE A 159 0.83 47.44 9.40
C PHE A 159 0.04 46.13 9.57
N ARG A 160 0.56 45.24 10.40
CA ARG A 160 -0.09 43.96 10.69
C ARG A 160 -0.80 44.08 12.05
N PHE A 161 -2.11 43.84 12.06
CA PHE A 161 -2.87 43.65 13.30
C PHE A 161 -2.62 42.24 13.85
N GLN A 162 -2.52 42.11 15.17
CA GLN A 162 -2.40 40.83 15.86
C GLN A 162 -3.65 40.64 16.73
N ASP A 163 -4.49 39.67 16.38
CA ASP A 163 -5.54 39.10 17.25
C ASP A 163 -4.99 37.85 17.98
#